data_AF-A0A1V6FBI6-F1
#
_entry.id   AF-A0A1V6FBI6-F1
#
_cell.length_a   1.000
_cell.length_b   1.000
_cell.length_c   1.000
_cell.angle_alpha   90.00
_cell.angle_beta   90.00
_cell.angle_gamma   90.00
#
_symmetry.space_group_name_H-M   'P 1'
#
loop_
_entity.id
_entity.type
_entity.pdbx_description
1 polymer ?
#
loop_
_entity_poly.entity_id
_entity_poly.type
_entity_poly.pdbx_seq_one_letter_code
_entity_poly.pdbx_strand_id
1 'polypeptide(L)'
;MSRKFKEKPKKVKTEKVKREPDMRKRAYLAMLFNNRAAFDGGRREPWWVAVLFFIASIVIALVPAMVQVGKTKGSDIFKGALYHTDVALTKFVETLEEKDADLTVVTENDENIFKASPEFITMVATNTFALTDGATNEVVPYYSFIQKRTIYTRGENEEVITQEVDFEYLRVYYTGDIQSSFLLDGKVYTGDSFLALKLLALSEEDAVGNVTSHLIVGRKNLYTRIYNPTAINKPGTPALSYEGRTSSLPVGMNIRDFGKVSKDGIRLDASDADYTDKVVENFGHMQDLGYKEVKVRTFWFQTGIYAVIFAIIGLVMGLIIFISTRGKMNPNRDVKFGEALKIGAWLLPAPALITLVLGFILPAQYFQMIFIMTLGMRSVWLTMRTLNPNTPRQ
;
A
#
# COMPACT_ATOMS: atom_id res chain seq x y z
N MET A 1 -84.38 -53.91 -27.29
CA MET A 1 -83.11 -53.57 -27.97
C MET A 1 -82.93 -52.06 -27.96
N SER A 2 -81.93 -51.54 -27.23
CA SER A 2 -81.26 -50.26 -27.52
C SER A 2 -80.05 -50.12 -26.59
N ARG A 3 -78.86 -50.46 -27.10
CA ARG A 3 -77.57 -50.18 -26.45
C ARG A 3 -77.18 -48.76 -26.82
N LYS A 4 -77.20 -47.82 -25.88
CA LYS A 4 -76.55 -46.50 -26.07
C LYS A 4 -75.13 -46.53 -25.49
N PHE A 5 -74.21 -46.18 -26.37
CA PHE A 5 -72.76 -46.21 -26.24
C PHE A 5 -72.26 -45.28 -25.13
N LYS A 6 -71.34 -45.77 -24.30
CA LYS A 6 -70.49 -44.94 -23.43
C LYS A 6 -69.44 -44.24 -24.29
N GLU A 7 -69.52 -42.91 -24.40
CA GLU A 7 -68.42 -42.10 -24.93
C GLU A 7 -67.18 -42.25 -24.03
N LYS A 8 -66.04 -42.58 -24.64
CA LYS A 8 -64.74 -42.58 -23.96
C LYS A 8 -64.17 -41.16 -23.97
N PRO A 9 -63.62 -40.65 -22.86
CA PRO A 9 -62.99 -39.34 -22.86
C PRO A 9 -61.75 -39.34 -23.78
N LYS A 10 -61.72 -38.37 -24.68
CA LYS A 10 -60.63 -38.12 -25.63
C LYS A 10 -59.39 -37.74 -24.82
N LYS A 11 -58.36 -38.60 -24.81
CA LYS A 11 -57.07 -38.30 -24.18
C LYS A 11 -56.45 -37.08 -24.87
N VAL A 12 -56.46 -35.94 -24.18
CA VAL A 12 -55.70 -34.74 -24.57
C VAL A 12 -54.22 -35.12 -24.49
N LYS A 13 -53.53 -35.11 -25.64
CA LYS A 13 -52.08 -35.29 -25.70
C LYS A 13 -51.46 -34.13 -24.94
N THR A 14 -50.82 -34.43 -23.82
CA THR A 14 -49.96 -33.49 -23.09
C THR A 14 -48.91 -33.00 -24.07
N GLU A 15 -48.94 -31.70 -24.38
CA GLU A 15 -47.94 -31.04 -25.19
C GLU A 15 -46.59 -31.30 -24.52
N LYS A 16 -45.67 -31.96 -25.25
CA LYS A 16 -44.32 -32.19 -24.74
C LYS A 16 -43.69 -30.82 -24.53
N VAL A 17 -43.63 -30.38 -23.27
CA VAL A 17 -42.83 -29.22 -22.84
C VAL A 17 -41.45 -29.41 -23.45
N LYS A 18 -41.12 -28.59 -24.46
CA LYS A 18 -39.79 -28.53 -25.04
C LYS A 18 -38.84 -28.35 -23.85
N ARG A 19 -37.95 -29.33 -23.61
CA ARG A 19 -36.85 -29.14 -22.66
C ARG A 19 -36.13 -27.88 -23.10
N GLU A 20 -36.18 -26.84 -22.28
CA GLU A 20 -35.47 -25.59 -22.55
C GLU A 20 -33.99 -25.94 -22.81
N PRO A 21 -33.39 -25.35 -23.86
CA PRO A 21 -32.01 -25.66 -24.24
C PRO A 21 -31.10 -25.32 -23.07
N ASP A 22 -30.15 -26.21 -22.77
CA ASP A 22 -29.22 -26.24 -21.64
C ASP A 22 -28.88 -24.85 -21.04
N MET A 23 -29.80 -24.31 -20.24
CA MET A 23 -29.77 -22.92 -19.76
C MET A 23 -28.70 -22.69 -18.69
N ARG A 24 -28.04 -23.77 -18.23
CA ARG A 24 -27.02 -23.72 -17.18
C ARG A 24 -25.84 -22.83 -17.57
N LYS A 25 -25.29 -23.02 -18.78
CA LYS A 25 -24.13 -22.22 -19.26
C LYS A 25 -24.48 -20.75 -19.51
N ARG A 26 -25.71 -20.48 -19.98
CA ARG A 26 -26.22 -19.11 -20.15
C ARG A 26 -26.53 -18.45 -18.81
N ALA A 27 -26.97 -19.20 -17.80
CA ALA A 27 -27.26 -18.68 -16.47
C ALA A 27 -26.01 -18.15 -15.75
N TYR A 28 -24.85 -18.82 -15.89
CA TYR A 28 -23.58 -18.38 -15.28
C TYR A 28 -23.05 -17.05 -15.85
N LEU A 29 -23.26 -16.76 -17.15
CA LEU A 29 -22.90 -15.46 -17.73
C LEU A 29 -24.03 -14.44 -17.55
N ALA A 30 -25.28 -14.88 -17.60
CA ALA A 30 -26.44 -14.02 -17.37
C ALA A 30 -26.45 -13.45 -15.94
N MET A 31 -25.85 -14.12 -14.96
CA MET A 31 -25.68 -13.57 -13.62
C MET A 31 -24.78 -12.33 -13.60
N LEU A 32 -24.06 -11.97 -14.67
CA LEU A 32 -23.29 -10.72 -14.71
C LEU A 32 -24.18 -9.51 -14.99
N PHE A 33 -25.28 -9.71 -15.72
CA PHE A 33 -26.15 -8.63 -16.22
C PHE A 33 -27.59 -8.72 -15.68
N ASN A 34 -28.01 -9.87 -15.16
CA ASN A 34 -29.37 -10.13 -14.72
C ASN A 34 -29.41 -10.66 -13.27
N ASN A 35 -30.05 -9.88 -12.40
CA ASN A 35 -30.25 -10.23 -10.99
C ASN A 35 -31.16 -11.45 -10.78
N ARG A 36 -32.08 -11.74 -11.70
CA ARG A 36 -32.94 -12.93 -11.63
C ARG A 36 -32.15 -14.22 -11.84
N ALA A 37 -31.13 -14.19 -12.71
CA ALA A 37 -30.23 -15.32 -12.92
C ALA A 37 -29.39 -15.62 -11.65
N ALA A 38 -28.97 -14.59 -10.92
CA ALA A 38 -28.27 -14.75 -9.65
C ALA A 38 -29.19 -15.33 -8.55
N PHE A 39 -30.45 -14.92 -8.51
CA PHE A 39 -31.46 -15.48 -7.60
C PHE A 39 -31.75 -16.95 -7.91
N ASP A 40 -32.07 -17.27 -9.17
CA ASP A 40 -32.38 -18.64 -9.60
C ASP A 40 -31.17 -19.58 -9.44
N GLY A 41 -29.97 -19.09 -9.75
CA GLY A 41 -28.70 -19.80 -9.54
C GLY A 41 -28.45 -20.08 -8.06
N GLY A 42 -28.57 -19.08 -7.18
CA GLY A 42 -28.39 -19.25 -5.74
C GLY A 42 -29.37 -20.25 -5.12
N ARG A 43 -30.59 -20.38 -5.64
CA ARG A 43 -31.58 -21.36 -5.17
C ARG A 43 -31.32 -22.78 -5.71
N ARG A 44 -31.04 -22.92 -7.00
CA ARG A 44 -31.03 -24.23 -7.69
C ARG A 44 -29.68 -24.92 -7.73
N GLU A 45 -28.59 -24.16 -7.71
CA GLU A 45 -27.25 -24.70 -7.89
C GLU A 45 -26.63 -25.18 -6.57
N PRO A 46 -25.70 -26.16 -6.65
CA PRO A 46 -25.06 -26.71 -5.47
C PRO A 46 -24.17 -25.68 -4.77
N TRP A 47 -24.01 -25.84 -3.45
CA TRP A 47 -23.35 -24.87 -2.59
C TRP A 47 -21.89 -24.57 -2.97
N TRP A 48 -21.18 -25.56 -3.50
CA TRP A 48 -19.77 -25.40 -3.90
C TRP A 48 -19.60 -24.41 -5.07
N VAL A 49 -20.61 -24.26 -5.94
CA VAL A 49 -20.58 -23.27 -7.03
C VAL A 49 -20.65 -21.85 -6.47
N ALA A 50 -21.48 -21.65 -5.45
CA ALA A 50 -21.56 -20.36 -4.75
C ALA A 50 -20.23 -20.03 -4.05
N VAL A 51 -19.59 -21.02 -3.42
CA VAL A 51 -18.25 -20.83 -2.82
C VAL A 51 -17.21 -20.47 -3.88
N LEU A 52 -17.24 -21.14 -5.03
CA LEU A 52 -16.32 -20.82 -6.13
C LEU A 52 -16.51 -19.40 -6.65
N PHE A 53 -17.75 -18.95 -6.85
CA PHE A 53 -18.01 -17.56 -7.25
C PHE A 53 -17.63 -16.55 -6.18
N PHE A 54 -17.84 -16.88 -4.92
CA PHE A 54 -17.43 -16.04 -3.80
C PHE A 54 -15.91 -15.82 -3.81
N ILE A 55 -15.13 -16.91 -3.84
CA ILE A 55 -13.66 -16.85 -3.83
C ILE A 55 -13.14 -16.18 -5.11
N ALA A 56 -13.61 -16.61 -6.29
CA ALA A 56 -13.17 -16.05 -7.56
C ALA A 56 -13.45 -14.54 -7.66
N SER A 57 -14.60 -14.08 -7.18
CA SER A 57 -14.94 -12.65 -7.17
C SER A 57 -14.01 -11.84 -6.28
N ILE A 58 -13.65 -12.37 -5.11
CA ILE A 58 -12.68 -11.70 -4.22
C ILE A 58 -11.32 -11.62 -4.90
N VAL A 59 -10.82 -12.72 -5.45
CA VAL A 59 -9.53 -12.75 -6.16
C VAL A 59 -9.52 -11.74 -7.33
N ILE A 60 -10.58 -11.71 -8.14
CA ILE A 60 -10.71 -10.76 -9.26
C ILE A 60 -10.71 -9.31 -8.76
N ALA A 61 -11.44 -9.00 -7.69
CA ALA A 61 -11.52 -7.65 -7.13
C ALA A 61 -10.21 -7.17 -6.49
N LEU A 62 -9.31 -8.08 -6.11
CA LEU A 62 -8.01 -7.76 -5.50
C LEU A 62 -6.92 -7.41 -6.52
N VAL A 63 -7.07 -7.84 -7.78
CA VAL A 63 -6.03 -7.66 -8.81
C VAL A 63 -5.55 -6.20 -8.94
N PRO A 64 -6.43 -5.18 -8.96
CA PRO A 64 -5.97 -3.79 -9.06
C PRO A 64 -5.05 -3.39 -7.90
N ALA A 65 -5.42 -3.76 -6.67
CA ALA A 65 -4.61 -3.47 -5.48
C ALA A 65 -3.25 -4.18 -5.53
N MET A 66 -3.24 -5.45 -5.93
CA MET A 66 -2.02 -6.25 -6.08
C MET A 66 -1.06 -5.62 -7.10
N VAL A 67 -1.59 -5.18 -8.26
CA VAL A 67 -0.78 -4.53 -9.29
C VAL A 67 -0.23 -3.17 -8.81
N GLN A 68 -1.02 -2.41 -8.06
CA GLN A 68 -0.58 -1.12 -7.52
C GLN A 68 0.59 -1.26 -6.56
N VAL A 69 0.49 -2.16 -5.57
CA VAL A 69 1.61 -2.44 -4.64
C VAL A 69 2.80 -3.05 -5.38
N GLY A 70 2.56 -3.87 -6.41
CA GLY A 70 3.64 -4.42 -7.23
C GLY A 70 4.43 -3.37 -8.00
N LYS A 71 3.81 -2.24 -8.36
CA LYS A 71 4.45 -1.15 -9.12
C LYS A 71 5.25 -0.19 -8.26
N THR A 72 5.05 -0.15 -6.94
CA THR A 72 5.78 0.77 -6.07
C THR A 72 7.26 0.39 -5.99
N LYS A 73 8.10 1.42 -6.05
CA LYS A 73 9.56 1.33 -6.03
C LYS A 73 10.11 2.21 -4.91
N GLY A 74 11.25 1.83 -4.35
CA GLY A 74 11.93 2.66 -3.34
C GLY A 74 12.40 3.98 -3.95
N SER A 75 12.89 3.93 -5.19
CA SER A 75 13.28 5.10 -5.99
C SER A 75 12.15 6.10 -6.27
N ASP A 76 10.87 5.75 -6.01
CA ASP A 76 9.76 6.68 -6.16
C ASP A 76 9.90 7.90 -5.22
N ILE A 77 10.68 7.81 -4.13
CA ILE A 77 11.00 8.95 -3.27
C ILE A 77 11.73 10.07 -4.04
N PHE A 78 12.50 9.74 -5.07
CA PHE A 78 13.30 10.70 -5.82
C PHE A 78 12.57 11.34 -7.01
N LYS A 79 11.32 10.94 -7.27
CA LYS A 79 10.50 11.48 -8.38
C LYS A 79 9.76 12.76 -8.03
N GLY A 80 9.70 13.12 -6.73
CA GLY A 80 9.03 14.32 -6.24
C GLY A 80 9.98 15.51 -6.10
N ALA A 81 9.51 16.58 -5.45
CA ALA A 81 10.35 17.71 -5.11
C ALA A 81 11.38 17.32 -4.03
N LEU A 82 12.67 17.42 -4.35
CA LEU A 82 13.76 16.99 -3.46
C LEU A 82 14.32 18.11 -2.58
N TYR A 83 13.93 19.37 -2.81
CA TYR A 83 14.31 20.51 -1.96
C TYR A 83 15.83 20.62 -1.68
N HIS A 84 16.67 20.40 -2.71
CA HIS A 84 18.14 20.36 -2.64
C HIS A 84 18.75 19.14 -1.90
N THR A 85 17.93 18.14 -1.54
CA THR A 85 18.42 16.87 -0.98
C THR A 85 19.25 16.09 -2.02
N ASP A 86 18.97 16.25 -3.31
CA ASP A 86 19.77 15.75 -4.43
C ASP A 86 21.22 16.24 -4.36
N VAL A 87 21.42 17.56 -4.26
CA VAL A 87 22.75 18.16 -4.12
C VAL A 87 23.42 17.71 -2.82
N ALA A 88 22.66 17.65 -1.73
CA ALA A 88 23.18 17.23 -0.43
C ALA A 88 23.65 15.76 -0.42
N LEU A 89 22.94 14.87 -1.11
CA LEU A 89 23.34 13.46 -1.27
C LEU A 89 24.62 13.33 -2.09
N THR A 90 24.75 14.11 -3.17
CA THR A 90 26.00 14.17 -3.95
C THR A 90 27.18 14.65 -3.10
N LYS A 91 26.99 15.73 -2.33
CA LYS A 91 28.03 16.26 -1.44
C LYS A 91 28.39 15.30 -0.30
N PHE A 92 27.43 14.54 0.20
CA PHE A 92 27.70 13.48 1.15
C PHE A 92 28.63 12.40 0.55
N VAL A 93 28.36 11.95 -0.67
CA VAL A 93 29.21 10.96 -1.36
C VAL A 93 30.60 11.51 -1.68
N GLU A 94 30.69 12.76 -2.15
CA GLU A 94 31.98 13.43 -2.33
C GLU A 94 32.78 13.48 -1.00
N THR A 95 32.11 13.80 0.11
CA THR A 95 32.76 13.83 1.44
C THR A 95 33.25 12.42 1.85
N LEU A 96 32.48 11.38 1.57
CA LEU A 96 32.89 9.99 1.81
C LEU A 96 34.15 9.64 1.02
N GLU A 97 34.23 10.09 -0.23
CA GLU A 97 35.41 9.87 -1.06
C GLU A 97 36.63 10.65 -0.56
N GLU A 98 36.47 11.94 -0.26
CA GLU A 98 37.55 12.79 0.25
C GLU A 98 38.15 12.28 1.57
N LYS A 99 37.33 11.69 2.43
CA LYS A 99 37.72 11.16 3.75
C LYS A 99 38.08 9.69 3.74
N ASP A 100 38.00 9.03 2.59
CA ASP A 100 38.17 7.58 2.45
C ASP A 100 37.25 6.78 3.41
N ALA A 101 36.05 7.30 3.64
CA ALA A 101 35.10 6.79 4.60
C ALA A 101 34.17 5.76 3.94
N ASP A 102 34.22 4.52 4.44
CA ASP A 102 33.48 3.40 3.86
C ASP A 102 32.22 3.07 4.65
N LEU A 103 31.13 2.82 3.92
CA LEU A 103 29.88 2.36 4.47
C LEU A 103 29.38 1.21 3.61
N THR A 104 29.76 0.00 4.02
CA THR A 104 29.67 -1.21 3.20
C THR A 104 28.65 -2.19 3.74
N VAL A 105 27.98 -2.92 2.84
CA VAL A 105 27.11 -4.02 3.22
C VAL A 105 27.96 -5.27 3.43
N VAL A 106 27.94 -5.81 4.64
CA VAL A 106 28.62 -7.05 5.02
C VAL A 106 27.61 -8.06 5.54
N THR A 107 27.91 -9.35 5.41
CA THR A 107 27.11 -10.40 6.06
C THR A 107 27.71 -10.70 7.43
N GLU A 108 26.91 -10.53 8.47
CA GLU A 108 27.25 -10.91 9.84
C GLU A 108 26.11 -11.75 10.41
N ASN A 109 26.41 -12.95 10.92
CA ASN A 109 25.41 -13.88 11.46
C ASN A 109 24.24 -14.17 10.49
N ASP A 110 24.55 -14.43 9.22
CA ASP A 110 23.58 -14.67 8.13
C ASP A 110 22.66 -13.48 7.80
N GLU A 111 22.97 -12.28 8.30
CA GLU A 111 22.23 -11.07 8.02
C GLU A 111 23.10 -10.04 7.30
N ASN A 112 22.58 -9.45 6.23
CA ASN A 112 23.25 -8.34 5.56
C ASN A 112 23.01 -7.05 6.34
N ILE A 113 24.10 -6.41 6.78
CA ILE A 113 24.07 -5.19 7.60
C ILE A 113 25.02 -4.14 7.02
N PHE A 114 24.76 -2.87 7.28
CA PHE A 114 25.75 -1.82 7.02
C PHE A 114 26.82 -1.82 8.11
N LYS A 115 28.08 -1.79 7.67
CA LYS A 115 29.25 -1.64 8.51
C LYS A 115 30.02 -0.40 8.07
N ALA A 116 30.18 0.52 8.99
CA ALA A 116 31.01 1.71 8.81
C ALA A 116 32.50 1.40 9.02
N SER A 117 33.36 2.11 8.31
CA SER A 117 34.79 2.15 8.60
C SER A 117 35.10 3.12 9.75
N PRO A 118 36.27 3.00 10.41
CA PRO A 118 36.70 3.94 11.45
C PRO A 118 36.71 5.41 10.97
N GLU A 119 37.08 5.63 9.71
CA GLU A 119 37.11 6.94 9.05
C GLU A 119 35.69 7.51 8.94
N PHE A 120 34.71 6.68 8.58
CA PHE A 120 33.30 7.07 8.56
C PHE A 120 32.82 7.47 9.96
N ILE A 121 33.08 6.65 10.98
CA ILE A 121 32.69 6.95 12.37
C ILE A 121 33.26 8.28 12.83
N THR A 122 34.54 8.53 12.51
CA THR A 122 35.22 9.79 12.84
C THR A 122 34.58 10.98 12.11
N MET A 123 34.20 10.80 10.84
CA MET A 123 33.52 11.82 10.03
C MET A 123 32.15 12.21 10.63
N VAL A 124 31.33 11.23 11.01
CA VAL A 124 29.99 11.46 11.57
C VAL A 124 29.98 11.84 13.05
N ALA A 125 31.07 11.62 13.79
CA ALA A 125 31.17 11.96 15.22
C ALA A 125 31.19 13.48 15.51
N THR A 126 31.22 14.32 14.48
CA THR A 126 31.21 15.79 14.60
C THR A 126 29.90 16.33 15.17
N ASN A 127 28.78 15.69 14.86
CA ASN A 127 27.48 16.02 15.43
C ASN A 127 26.83 14.78 16.04
N THR A 128 26.07 14.98 17.12
CA THR A 128 25.47 13.87 17.86
C THR A 128 24.04 14.17 18.27
N PHE A 129 23.21 13.13 18.29
CA PHE A 129 21.82 13.20 18.72
C PHE A 129 21.59 12.22 19.89
N ALA A 130 21.01 12.71 20.98
CA ALA A 130 20.73 11.90 22.16
C ALA A 130 19.46 11.05 21.97
N LEU A 131 19.65 9.73 21.90
CA LEU A 131 18.59 8.75 21.76
C LEU A 131 18.31 8.13 23.12
N THR A 132 17.22 8.58 23.75
CA THR A 132 16.78 8.06 25.05
C THR A 132 15.28 7.77 25.07
N ASP A 133 14.91 6.71 25.78
CA ASP A 133 13.55 6.33 26.20
C ASP A 133 13.31 6.53 27.71
N GLY A 134 14.26 7.16 28.42
CA GLY A 134 14.25 7.37 29.87
C GLY A 134 14.97 6.28 30.68
N ALA A 135 15.10 5.06 30.16
CA ALA A 135 15.81 3.95 30.80
C ALA A 135 17.16 3.65 30.12
N THR A 136 17.18 3.78 28.81
CA THR A 136 18.31 3.59 27.91
C THR A 136 18.72 4.94 27.35
N ASN A 137 20.02 5.18 27.22
CA ASN A 137 20.55 6.40 26.62
C ASN A 137 21.73 6.05 25.72
N GLU A 138 21.60 6.37 24.44
CA GLU A 138 22.61 6.17 23.41
C GLU A 138 22.84 7.47 22.65
N VAL A 139 24.03 7.59 22.07
CA VAL A 139 24.40 8.75 21.27
C VAL A 139 24.48 8.34 19.81
N VAL A 140 23.69 8.98 18.95
CA VAL A 140 23.67 8.71 17.51
C VAL A 140 24.53 9.75 16.81
N PRO A 141 25.67 9.37 16.22
CA PRO A 141 26.45 10.28 15.40
C PRO A 141 25.74 10.55 14.05
N TYR A 142 25.91 11.75 13.52
CA TYR A 142 25.36 12.08 12.21
C TYR A 142 26.21 13.07 11.42
N TYR A 143 26.22 12.87 10.09
CA TYR A 143 26.72 13.87 9.15
C TYR A 143 25.64 14.92 8.87
N SER A 144 26.05 16.17 8.73
CA SER A 144 25.18 17.30 8.42
C SER A 144 25.72 18.05 7.22
N PHE A 145 24.87 18.30 6.22
CA PHE A 145 25.19 19.20 5.11
C PHE A 145 24.46 20.53 5.28
N ILE A 146 25.23 21.60 5.48
CA ILE A 146 24.76 22.96 5.72
C ILE A 146 25.25 23.86 4.59
N GLN A 147 24.37 24.72 4.08
CA GLN A 147 24.75 25.79 3.17
C GLN A 147 24.18 27.12 3.67
N LYS A 148 25.00 28.16 3.59
CA LYS A 148 24.58 29.52 3.90
C LYS A 148 23.53 29.99 2.89
N ARG A 149 22.42 30.51 3.40
CA ARG A 149 21.40 31.21 2.62
C ARG A 149 21.26 32.64 3.09
N THR A 150 21.14 33.53 2.11
CA THR A 150 20.77 34.91 2.35
C THR A 150 19.25 35.00 2.50
N ILE A 151 18.79 35.36 3.70
CA ILE A 151 17.39 35.63 3.98
C ILE A 151 17.18 37.15 4.00
N TYR A 152 16.12 37.59 3.35
CA TYR A 152 15.68 38.98 3.36
C TYR A 152 14.52 39.11 4.34
N THR A 153 14.76 39.75 5.47
CA THR A 153 13.72 40.08 6.45
C THR A 153 13.39 41.57 6.35
N ARG A 154 12.14 41.96 6.63
CA ARG A 154 11.78 43.38 6.78
C ARG A 154 11.89 43.76 8.25
N GLY A 155 12.69 44.78 8.54
CA GLY A 155 12.72 45.43 9.85
C GLY A 155 11.45 46.24 10.13
N GLU A 156 11.35 46.77 11.34
CA GLU A 156 10.20 47.58 11.80
C GLU A 156 9.94 48.84 10.94
N ASN A 157 10.95 49.31 10.21
CA ASN A 157 10.88 50.49 9.32
C ASN A 157 10.75 50.13 7.83
N GLU A 158 10.33 48.92 7.47
CA GLU A 158 10.29 48.38 6.10
C GLU A 158 11.65 48.26 5.38
N GLU A 159 12.76 48.48 6.09
CA GLU A 159 14.11 48.24 5.56
C GLU A 159 14.35 46.74 5.33
N VAL A 160 14.94 46.41 4.18
CA VAL A 160 15.33 45.04 3.85
C VAL A 160 16.63 44.71 4.57
N ILE A 161 16.52 43.96 5.65
CA ILE A 161 17.65 43.41 6.39
C ILE A 161 18.07 42.11 5.70
N THR A 162 19.35 42.05 5.35
CA THR A 162 19.95 40.87 4.73
C THR A 162 20.70 40.09 5.80
N GLN A 163 20.27 38.87 6.09
CA GLN A 163 20.91 38.02 7.10
C GLN A 163 21.34 36.70 6.44
N GLU A 164 22.61 36.33 6.59
CA GLU A 164 23.06 34.98 6.24
C GLU A 164 22.67 34.01 7.35
N VAL A 165 21.92 32.98 7.00
CA VAL A 165 21.49 31.92 7.91
C VAL A 165 21.98 30.59 7.36
N ASP A 166 22.58 29.79 8.24
CA ASP A 166 22.96 28.42 7.94
C ASP A 166 21.69 27.57 7.77
N PHE A 167 21.50 27.03 6.56
CA PHE A 167 20.38 26.15 6.26
C PHE A 167 20.88 24.72 6.08
N GLU A 168 20.39 23.81 6.91
CA GLU A 168 20.74 22.39 6.85
C GLU A 168 19.80 21.66 5.88
N TYR A 169 20.35 20.93 4.91
CA TYR A 169 19.55 20.24 3.89
C TYR A 169 19.47 18.73 4.10
N LEU A 170 20.48 18.12 4.72
CA LEU A 170 20.52 16.68 4.92
C LEU A 170 21.22 16.34 6.22
N ARG A 171 20.61 15.41 6.98
CA ARG A 171 21.26 14.67 8.05
C ARG A 171 21.39 13.20 7.70
N VAL A 172 22.59 12.64 7.81
CA VAL A 172 22.81 11.20 7.66
C VAL A 172 23.15 10.62 9.03
N TYR A 173 22.18 9.93 9.63
CA TYR A 173 22.33 9.27 10.92
C TYR A 173 22.88 7.86 10.73
N TYR A 174 23.87 7.49 11.53
CA TYR A 174 24.37 6.12 11.57
C TYR A 174 24.03 5.47 12.90
N THR A 175 23.26 4.39 12.84
CA THR A 175 22.80 3.62 14.01
C THR A 175 23.21 2.15 13.91
N GLY A 176 24.13 1.81 12.98
CA GLY A 176 24.59 0.44 12.74
C GLY A 176 25.24 -0.22 13.96
N ASP A 177 25.92 0.58 14.79
CA ASP A 177 26.66 0.09 15.97
C ASP A 177 25.79 0.02 17.23
N ILE A 178 24.59 0.60 17.22
CA ILE A 178 23.69 0.62 18.38
C ILE A 178 23.01 -0.74 18.50
N GLN A 179 23.39 -1.50 19.54
CA GLN A 179 22.79 -2.80 19.86
C GLN A 179 21.70 -2.71 20.93
N SER A 180 21.60 -1.57 21.60
CA SER A 180 20.60 -1.30 22.62
C SER A 180 19.19 -1.30 22.04
N SER A 181 18.25 -1.79 22.84
CA SER A 181 16.82 -1.79 22.52
C SER A 181 16.10 -0.71 23.32
N PHE A 182 15.11 -0.08 22.70
CA PHE A 182 14.37 1.05 23.27
C PHE A 182 12.91 0.71 23.44
N LEU A 183 12.28 1.24 24.48
CA LEU A 183 10.86 1.09 24.77
C LEU A 183 10.09 2.34 24.36
N LEU A 184 9.03 2.14 23.58
CA LEU A 184 8.05 3.19 23.27
C LEU A 184 6.65 2.58 23.32
N ASP A 185 5.77 3.15 24.13
CA ASP A 185 4.38 2.70 24.31
C ASP A 185 4.26 1.18 24.58
N GLY A 186 5.15 0.64 25.42
CA GLY A 186 5.18 -0.77 25.81
C GLY A 186 5.68 -1.73 24.71
N LYS A 187 6.22 -1.21 23.60
CA LYS A 187 6.84 -2.00 22.53
C LYS A 187 8.34 -1.77 22.48
N VAL A 188 9.07 -2.83 22.14
CA VAL A 188 10.53 -2.80 21.98
C VAL A 188 10.90 -2.50 20.54
N TYR A 189 11.80 -1.54 20.35
CA TYR A 189 12.32 -1.11 19.05
C TYR A 189 13.85 -1.16 19.04
N THR A 190 14.41 -1.39 17.85
CA THR A 190 15.84 -1.22 17.59
C THR A 190 16.18 0.27 17.49
N GLY A 191 17.44 0.64 17.68
CA GLY A 191 17.87 2.05 17.71
C GLY A 191 17.50 2.84 16.44
N ASP A 192 17.60 2.23 15.27
CA ASP A 192 17.21 2.82 13.99
C ASP A 192 15.70 3.10 13.89
N SER A 193 14.85 2.11 14.20
CA SER A 193 13.39 2.28 14.21
C SER A 193 12.93 3.26 15.28
N PHE A 194 13.54 3.24 16.47
CA PHE A 194 13.22 4.17 17.55
C PHE A 194 13.60 5.60 17.20
N LEU A 195 14.79 5.84 16.64
CA LEU A 195 15.20 7.14 16.13
C LEU A 195 14.24 7.65 15.05
N ALA A 196 13.88 6.78 14.09
CA ALA A 196 12.94 7.13 13.05
C ALA A 196 11.58 7.55 13.64
N LEU A 197 11.06 6.88 14.65
CA LEU A 197 9.79 7.27 15.31
C LEU A 197 9.95 8.55 16.12
N LYS A 198 11.04 8.69 16.88
CA LYS A 198 11.31 9.86 17.73
C LYS A 198 11.38 11.14 16.90
N LEU A 199 12.07 11.11 15.75
CA LEU A 199 12.15 12.27 14.85
C LEU A 199 10.78 12.68 14.26
N LEU A 200 9.83 11.75 14.08
CA LEU A 200 8.47 12.09 13.65
C LEU A 200 7.64 12.70 14.78
N ALA A 201 7.93 12.31 16.02
CA ALA A 201 7.18 12.69 17.20
C ALA A 201 7.65 14.03 17.82
N LEU A 202 8.73 14.62 17.31
CA LEU A 202 9.17 15.95 17.74
C LEU A 202 8.06 16.98 17.52
N SER A 203 8.02 18.01 18.35
CA SER A 203 7.02 19.08 18.25
C SER A 203 7.65 20.44 18.54
N GLU A 204 7.04 21.50 18.01
CA GLU A 204 7.35 22.89 18.37
C GLU A 204 8.84 23.25 18.20
N GLU A 205 9.49 23.82 19.22
CA GLU A 205 10.87 24.29 19.17
C GLU A 205 11.87 23.16 18.92
N ASP A 206 11.63 21.97 19.50
CA ASP A 206 12.47 20.80 19.27
C ASP A 206 12.42 20.35 17.81
N ALA A 207 11.28 20.55 17.12
CA ALA A 207 11.15 20.23 15.70
C ALA A 207 11.92 21.22 14.82
N VAL A 208 11.82 22.51 15.09
CA VAL A 208 12.45 23.56 14.26
C VAL A 208 13.98 23.42 14.23
N GLY A 209 14.60 23.03 15.36
CA GLY A 209 16.05 22.81 15.43
C GLY A 209 16.54 21.45 14.94
N ASN A 210 15.66 20.44 14.85
CA ASN A 210 16.07 19.05 14.61
C ASN A 210 15.47 18.37 13.39
N VAL A 211 14.46 18.95 12.75
CA VAL A 211 13.73 18.31 11.66
C VAL A 211 14.26 18.83 10.33
N THR A 212 15.14 18.04 9.76
CA THR A 212 15.69 18.22 8.40
C THR A 212 15.45 16.94 7.61
N SER A 213 15.49 17.01 6.27
CA SER A 213 15.56 15.81 5.43
C SER A 213 16.70 14.92 5.93
N HIS A 214 16.45 13.63 6.04
CA HIS A 214 17.39 12.71 6.66
C HIS A 214 17.40 11.34 6.02
N LEU A 215 18.58 10.71 6.10
CA LEU A 215 18.83 9.32 5.81
C LEU A 215 19.31 8.66 7.11
N ILE A 216 18.58 7.65 7.59
CA ILE A 216 19.02 6.81 8.71
C ILE A 216 19.55 5.52 8.13
N VAL A 217 20.86 5.33 8.28
CA VAL A 217 21.54 4.08 7.99
C VAL A 217 21.58 3.27 9.28
N GLY A 218 20.58 2.40 9.43
CA GLY A 218 20.50 1.45 10.53
C GLY A 218 21.24 0.16 10.24
N ARG A 219 21.37 -0.67 11.29
CA ARG A 219 21.94 -2.00 11.16
C ARG A 219 21.12 -2.89 10.22
N LYS A 220 19.79 -2.85 10.39
CA LYS A 220 18.84 -3.70 9.65
C LYS A 220 17.86 -2.92 8.78
N ASN A 221 17.63 -1.66 9.11
CA ASN A 221 16.65 -0.82 8.43
C ASN A 221 17.30 0.41 7.80
N LEU A 222 16.68 0.86 6.72
CA LEU A 222 16.98 2.11 6.07
C LEU A 222 15.74 3.00 6.11
N TYR A 223 15.91 4.25 6.51
CA TYR A 223 14.84 5.23 6.45
C TYR A 223 15.32 6.47 5.72
N THR A 224 14.53 6.96 4.77
CA THR A 224 14.78 8.25 4.13
C THR A 224 13.54 9.09 4.26
N ARG A 225 13.68 10.34 4.69
CA ARG A 225 12.58 11.29 4.74
C ARG A 225 13.02 12.61 4.16
N ILE A 226 12.20 13.16 3.29
CA ILE A 226 12.43 14.46 2.67
C ILE A 226 11.37 15.41 3.19
N TYR A 227 11.81 16.50 3.79
CA TYR A 227 10.95 17.55 4.31
C TYR A 227 10.92 18.73 3.35
N ASN A 228 9.76 19.39 3.30
CA ASN A 228 9.68 20.69 2.67
C ASN A 228 10.24 21.74 3.65
N PRO A 229 11.26 22.52 3.25
CA PRO A 229 11.83 23.60 4.05
C PRO A 229 10.81 24.58 4.64
N THR A 230 9.68 24.79 3.95
CA THR A 230 8.65 25.73 4.40
C THR A 230 7.64 25.12 5.38
N ALA A 231 7.70 23.81 5.62
CA ALA A 231 6.76 23.07 6.48
C ALA A 231 7.48 22.23 7.56
N ILE A 232 8.69 22.62 7.95
CA ILE A 232 9.52 21.93 8.95
C ILE A 232 8.84 21.83 10.33
N ASN A 233 7.92 22.75 10.65
CA ASN A 233 7.14 22.74 11.89
C ASN A 233 6.15 21.55 12.03
N LYS A 234 6.07 20.65 11.04
CA LYS A 234 5.23 19.45 11.07
C LYS A 234 6.04 18.18 10.75
N PRO A 235 6.91 17.73 11.66
CA PRO A 235 7.74 16.52 11.47
C PRO A 235 6.96 15.25 11.17
N GLY A 236 5.74 15.13 11.69
CA GLY A 236 4.86 13.98 11.45
C GLY A 236 4.37 13.83 10.01
N THR A 237 4.56 14.84 9.15
CA THR A 237 4.11 14.83 7.74
C THR A 237 5.27 15.17 6.80
N PRO A 238 6.26 14.26 6.63
CA PRO A 238 7.30 14.45 5.61
C PRO A 238 6.66 14.52 4.22
N ALA A 239 7.29 15.27 3.31
CA ALA A 239 6.80 15.39 1.93
C ALA A 239 6.93 14.05 1.19
N LEU A 240 8.05 13.35 1.42
CA LEU A 240 8.31 12.02 0.87
C LEU A 240 8.97 11.17 1.96
N SER A 241 8.63 9.88 2.00
CA SER A 241 9.18 8.95 3.00
C SER A 241 9.42 7.57 2.41
N TYR A 242 10.45 6.91 2.93
CA TYR A 242 10.90 5.59 2.54
C TYR A 242 11.30 4.78 3.78
N GLU A 243 10.96 3.49 3.76
CA GLU A 243 11.45 2.47 4.69
C GLU A 243 11.93 1.26 3.88
N GLY A 244 13.12 0.77 4.19
CA GLY A 244 13.73 -0.41 3.57
C GLY A 244 14.44 -1.31 4.58
N ARG A 245 14.87 -2.48 4.11
CA ARG A 245 15.62 -3.50 4.87
C ARG A 245 16.96 -3.78 4.21
N THR A 246 18.00 -3.93 5.01
CA THR A 246 19.37 -4.20 4.53
C THR A 246 19.56 -5.64 4.05
N SER A 247 18.70 -6.56 4.51
CA SER A 247 18.67 -8.00 4.15
C SER A 247 18.71 -8.27 2.64
N SER A 248 18.15 -7.37 1.83
CA SER A 248 17.99 -7.51 0.38
C SER A 248 19.07 -6.77 -0.43
N LEU A 249 19.99 -6.09 0.27
CA LEU A 249 21.12 -5.40 -0.36
C LEU A 249 22.25 -6.40 -0.66
N PRO A 250 22.96 -6.24 -1.78
CA PRO A 250 24.07 -7.11 -2.14
C PRO A 250 25.28 -6.82 -1.25
N VAL A 251 25.95 -7.89 -0.84
CA VAL A 251 27.20 -7.83 -0.08
C VAL A 251 28.28 -7.14 -0.91
N GLY A 252 29.05 -6.25 -0.29
CA GLY A 252 30.07 -5.45 -0.94
C GLY A 252 29.55 -4.14 -1.55
N MET A 253 28.24 -3.88 -1.53
CA MET A 253 27.72 -2.56 -1.89
C MET A 253 28.28 -1.51 -0.93
N ASN A 254 28.84 -0.44 -1.48
CA ASN A 254 29.41 0.66 -0.74
C ASN A 254 28.79 1.99 -1.18
N ILE A 255 28.32 2.79 -0.23
CA ILE A 255 27.73 4.11 -0.54
C ILE A 255 28.78 5.06 -1.10
N ARG A 256 30.06 4.94 -0.70
CA ARG A 256 31.16 5.75 -1.25
C ARG A 256 31.28 5.58 -2.77
N ASP A 257 30.97 4.39 -3.29
CA ASP A 257 31.13 4.10 -4.71
C ASP A 257 30.01 4.69 -5.57
N PHE A 258 28.94 5.24 -4.96
CA PHE A 258 27.82 5.85 -5.69
C PHE A 258 28.25 7.11 -6.46
N GLY A 259 29.38 7.72 -6.13
CA GLY A 259 29.98 8.84 -6.87
C GLY A 259 30.96 8.39 -7.96
N LYS A 260 31.37 7.13 -7.94
CA LYS A 260 32.41 6.59 -8.82
C LYS A 260 31.84 5.74 -9.95
N VAL A 261 30.77 4.99 -9.66
CA VAL A 261 30.21 3.99 -10.57
C VAL A 261 28.69 4.10 -10.56
N SER A 262 28.08 4.21 -11.74
CA SER A 262 26.65 4.14 -11.96
C SER A 262 26.09 2.75 -11.62
N LYS A 263 24.78 2.65 -11.40
CA LYS A 263 24.03 1.40 -11.22
C LYS A 263 24.31 0.35 -12.31
N ASP A 264 24.70 0.80 -13.52
CA ASP A 264 24.99 -0.05 -14.67
C ASP A 264 26.46 -0.46 -14.76
N GLY A 265 27.29 -0.10 -13.76
CA GLY A 265 28.72 -0.43 -13.72
C GLY A 265 29.62 0.52 -14.50
N ILE A 266 29.06 1.62 -15.03
CA ILE A 266 29.80 2.62 -15.81
C ILE A 266 30.44 3.63 -14.86
N ARG A 267 31.69 4.03 -15.12
CA ARG A 267 32.36 5.08 -14.33
C ARG A 267 31.66 6.43 -14.49
N LEU A 268 31.55 7.14 -13.37
CA LEU A 268 31.00 8.49 -13.29
C LEU A 268 32.13 9.52 -13.31
N ASP A 269 31.91 10.64 -14.01
CA ASP A 269 32.79 11.80 -13.98
C ASP A 269 32.08 12.94 -13.24
N ALA A 270 32.72 13.49 -12.21
CA ALA A 270 32.17 14.59 -11.42
C ALA A 270 32.01 15.90 -12.23
N SER A 271 32.63 16.00 -13.40
CA SER A 271 32.49 17.12 -14.33
C SER A 271 31.25 17.03 -15.23
N ASP A 272 30.57 15.87 -15.26
CA ASP A 272 29.36 15.68 -16.04
C ASP A 272 28.21 16.56 -15.52
N ALA A 273 27.46 17.18 -16.44
CA ALA A 273 26.32 18.03 -16.07
C ALA A 273 25.17 17.26 -15.38
N ASP A 274 25.07 15.95 -15.61
CA ASP A 274 24.08 15.03 -15.04
C ASP A 274 24.66 14.19 -13.89
N TYR A 275 25.84 14.53 -13.37
CA TYR A 275 26.51 13.79 -12.29
C TYR A 275 25.60 13.63 -11.06
N THR A 276 24.96 14.71 -10.61
CA THR A 276 24.02 14.68 -9.47
C THR A 276 22.87 13.70 -9.70
N ASP A 277 22.28 13.69 -10.90
CA ASP A 277 21.17 12.80 -11.23
C ASP A 277 21.61 11.33 -11.21
N LYS A 278 22.82 11.04 -11.73
CA LYS A 278 23.40 9.69 -11.71
C LYS A 278 23.70 9.21 -10.28
N VAL A 279 24.20 10.10 -9.40
CA VAL A 279 24.42 9.78 -7.97
C VAL A 279 23.08 9.52 -7.27
N VAL A 280 22.08 10.35 -7.49
CA VAL A 280 20.73 10.15 -6.93
C VAL A 280 20.11 8.86 -7.46
N GLU A 281 20.35 8.50 -8.72
CA GLU A 281 19.90 7.23 -9.30
C GLU A 281 20.52 6.02 -8.60
N ASN A 282 21.79 6.11 -8.18
CA ASN A 282 22.45 5.08 -7.36
C ASN A 282 21.78 4.92 -5.98
N PHE A 283 21.46 6.03 -5.31
CA PHE A 283 20.65 5.99 -4.09
C PHE A 283 19.26 5.40 -4.35
N GLY A 284 18.64 5.73 -5.47
CA GLY A 284 17.38 5.15 -5.92
C GLY A 284 17.47 3.65 -6.12
N HIS A 285 18.58 3.17 -6.70
CA HIS A 285 18.84 1.75 -6.89
C HIS A 285 19.01 1.00 -5.54
N MET A 286 19.77 1.58 -4.61
CA MET A 286 19.90 1.04 -3.25
C MET A 286 18.53 0.94 -2.56
N GLN A 287 17.70 1.99 -2.67
CA GLN A 287 16.36 1.98 -2.10
C GLN A 287 15.43 0.98 -2.80
N ASP A 288 15.54 0.79 -4.12
CA ASP A 288 14.77 -0.23 -4.83
C ASP A 288 15.12 -1.65 -4.39
N LEU A 289 16.40 -1.90 -4.12
CA LEU A 289 16.86 -3.17 -3.57
C LEU A 289 16.35 -3.35 -2.13
N GLY A 290 16.58 -2.37 -1.25
CA GLY A 290 16.16 -2.41 0.15
C GLY A 290 14.64 -2.48 0.35
N TYR A 291 13.85 -2.00 -0.62
CA TYR A 291 12.39 -2.07 -0.56
C TYR A 291 11.82 -3.45 -0.91
N LYS A 292 12.60 -4.37 -1.48
CA LYS A 292 12.07 -5.67 -1.96
C LYS A 292 11.31 -6.43 -0.88
N GLU A 293 11.90 -6.58 0.30
CA GLU A 293 11.27 -7.30 1.40
C GLU A 293 10.04 -6.56 1.94
N VAL A 294 10.17 -5.25 2.15
CA VAL A 294 9.07 -4.39 2.61
C VAL A 294 7.88 -4.45 1.65
N LYS A 295 8.14 -4.47 0.34
CA LYS A 295 7.13 -4.60 -0.71
C LYS A 295 6.42 -5.93 -0.65
N VAL A 296 7.16 -7.05 -0.55
CA VAL A 296 6.55 -8.39 -0.47
C VAL A 296 5.68 -8.50 0.77
N ARG A 297 6.17 -8.02 1.92
CA ARG A 297 5.40 -7.97 3.15
C ARG A 297 4.13 -7.13 2.97
N THR A 298 4.28 -5.88 2.52
CA THR A 298 3.16 -4.96 2.30
C THR A 298 2.12 -5.52 1.33
N PHE A 299 2.58 -6.17 0.25
CA PHE A 299 1.74 -6.82 -0.74
C PHE A 299 0.83 -7.87 -0.10
N TRP A 300 1.38 -8.79 0.70
CA TRP A 300 0.59 -9.83 1.34
C TRP A 300 -0.32 -9.29 2.45
N PHE A 301 0.18 -8.36 3.27
CA PHE A 301 -0.62 -7.74 4.32
C PHE A 301 -1.82 -6.98 3.75
N GLN A 302 -1.60 -6.12 2.75
CA GLN A 302 -2.69 -5.35 2.13
C GLN A 302 -3.66 -6.27 1.37
N THR A 303 -3.15 -7.22 0.59
CA THR A 303 -3.99 -8.20 -0.12
C THR A 303 -4.85 -8.99 0.87
N GLY A 304 -4.27 -9.43 1.99
CA GLY A 304 -4.99 -10.14 3.04
C GLY A 304 -6.08 -9.30 3.71
N ILE A 305 -5.77 -8.06 4.08
CA ILE A 305 -6.75 -7.12 4.67
C ILE A 305 -7.92 -6.90 3.72
N TYR A 306 -7.66 -6.63 2.44
CA TYR A 306 -8.72 -6.40 1.47
C TYR A 306 -9.53 -7.66 1.17
N ALA A 307 -8.90 -8.84 1.14
CA ALA A 307 -9.61 -10.10 0.99
C ALA A 307 -10.61 -10.31 2.12
N VAL A 308 -10.21 -10.00 3.37
CA VAL A 308 -11.09 -10.09 4.55
C VAL A 308 -12.24 -9.08 4.45
N ILE A 309 -11.95 -7.83 4.08
CA ILE A 309 -13.00 -6.80 3.92
C ILE A 309 -14.03 -7.24 2.88
N PHE A 310 -13.59 -7.68 1.70
CA PHE A 310 -14.49 -8.14 0.64
C PHE A 310 -15.28 -9.39 1.05
N ALA A 311 -14.67 -10.31 1.78
CA ALA A 311 -15.35 -11.48 2.32
C ALA A 311 -16.45 -11.09 3.33
N ILE A 312 -16.14 -10.22 4.30
CA ILE A 312 -17.11 -9.75 5.30
C ILE A 312 -18.29 -9.07 4.62
N ILE A 313 -18.02 -8.16 3.68
CA ILE A 313 -19.07 -7.43 2.97
C ILE A 313 -19.93 -8.38 2.13
N GLY A 314 -19.32 -9.37 1.48
CA GLY A 314 -20.06 -10.41 0.75
C GLY A 314 -20.98 -11.25 1.65
N LEU A 315 -20.53 -11.58 2.86
CA LEU A 315 -21.34 -12.30 3.85
C LEU A 315 -22.48 -11.44 4.42
N VAL A 316 -22.19 -10.19 4.76
CA VAL A 316 -23.19 -9.21 5.20
C VAL A 316 -24.26 -9.04 4.13
N MET A 317 -23.88 -9.06 2.84
CA MET A 317 -24.83 -8.97 1.75
C MET A 317 -25.77 -10.19 1.72
N GLY A 318 -25.25 -11.41 1.85
CA GLY A 318 -26.09 -12.60 1.99
C GLY A 318 -27.05 -12.53 3.19
N LEU A 319 -26.60 -11.94 4.31
CA LEU A 319 -27.44 -11.69 5.48
C LEU A 319 -28.55 -10.65 5.20
N ILE A 320 -28.25 -9.55 4.50
CA ILE A 320 -29.24 -8.54 4.11
C ILE A 320 -30.33 -9.18 3.23
N ILE A 321 -29.95 -10.01 2.26
CA ILE A 321 -30.92 -10.75 1.44
C ILE A 321 -31.83 -11.60 2.32
N PHE A 322 -31.24 -12.35 3.27
CA PHE A 322 -32.02 -13.16 4.20
C PHE A 322 -33.04 -12.32 4.96
N ILE A 323 -32.63 -11.21 5.58
CA ILE A 323 -33.54 -10.32 6.32
C ILE A 323 -34.65 -9.78 5.39
N SER A 324 -34.30 -9.34 4.18
CA SER A 324 -35.28 -8.79 3.22
C SER A 324 -36.36 -9.80 2.81
N THR A 325 -36.02 -11.09 2.77
CA THR A 325 -36.96 -12.17 2.47
C THR A 325 -37.90 -12.52 3.64
N ARG A 326 -37.62 -12.06 4.87
CA ARG A 326 -38.43 -12.37 6.08
C ARG A 326 -39.63 -11.45 6.29
N GLY A 327 -39.89 -10.49 5.41
CA GLY A 327 -41.09 -9.66 5.48
C GLY A 327 -42.37 -10.50 5.48
N LYS A 328 -43.37 -10.14 6.32
CA LYS A 328 -44.61 -10.92 6.52
C LYS A 328 -45.39 -11.20 5.23
N MET A 329 -45.30 -10.31 4.25
CA MET A 329 -45.98 -10.39 2.96
C MET A 329 -45.05 -10.80 1.80
N ASN A 330 -43.80 -11.20 2.07
CA ASN A 330 -42.84 -11.50 1.01
C ASN A 330 -43.08 -12.91 0.41
N PRO A 331 -43.30 -13.04 -0.91
CA PRO A 331 -43.48 -14.33 -1.57
C PRO A 331 -42.23 -15.24 -1.51
N ASN A 332 -41.05 -14.68 -1.23
CA ASN A 332 -39.78 -15.41 -1.11
C ASN A 332 -39.40 -15.75 0.34
N ARG A 333 -40.37 -15.77 1.27
CA ARG A 333 -40.14 -16.10 2.69
C ARG A 333 -39.65 -17.52 2.93
N ASP A 334 -39.77 -18.39 1.93
CA ASP A 334 -39.32 -19.78 1.92
C ASP A 334 -37.80 -19.92 1.78
N VAL A 335 -37.09 -18.87 1.37
CA VAL A 335 -35.64 -18.88 1.22
C VAL A 335 -34.94 -19.15 2.56
N LYS A 336 -34.14 -20.22 2.58
CA LYS A 336 -33.36 -20.60 3.77
C LYS A 336 -32.10 -19.73 3.90
N PHE A 337 -31.54 -19.66 5.11
CA PHE A 337 -30.32 -18.89 5.38
C PHE A 337 -29.16 -19.25 4.43
N GLY A 338 -28.90 -20.55 4.23
CA GLY A 338 -27.87 -20.99 3.29
C GLY A 338 -28.17 -20.63 1.83
N GLU A 339 -29.44 -20.59 1.42
CA GLU A 339 -29.82 -20.17 0.07
C GLU A 339 -29.64 -18.67 -0.12
N ALA A 340 -29.92 -17.85 0.90
CA ALA A 340 -29.66 -16.42 0.88
C ALA A 340 -28.15 -16.11 0.77
N LEU A 341 -27.30 -16.84 1.49
CA LEU A 341 -25.84 -16.74 1.34
C LEU A 341 -25.38 -17.14 -0.08
N LYS A 342 -25.94 -18.22 -0.64
CA LYS A 342 -25.67 -18.61 -2.04
C LYS A 342 -26.08 -17.50 -3.01
N ILE A 343 -27.27 -16.92 -2.88
CA ILE A 343 -27.70 -15.79 -3.72
C ILE A 343 -26.74 -14.62 -3.60
N GLY A 344 -26.29 -14.29 -2.37
CA GLY A 344 -25.27 -13.26 -2.14
C GLY A 344 -23.98 -13.54 -2.89
N ALA A 345 -23.46 -14.76 -2.82
CA ALA A 345 -22.24 -15.15 -3.54
C ALA A 345 -22.38 -15.07 -5.07
N TRP A 346 -23.56 -15.38 -5.59
CA TRP A 346 -23.88 -15.28 -7.02
C TRP A 346 -24.01 -13.84 -7.53
N LEU A 347 -24.14 -12.86 -6.64
CA LEU A 347 -24.16 -11.43 -7.00
C LEU A 347 -22.77 -10.79 -7.07
N LEU A 348 -21.75 -11.38 -6.44
CA LEU A 348 -20.39 -10.84 -6.36
C LEU A 348 -19.60 -10.77 -7.69
N PRO A 349 -19.81 -11.66 -8.68
CA PRO A 349 -18.99 -11.66 -9.89
C PRO A 349 -19.07 -10.38 -10.73
N ALA A 350 -20.24 -9.73 -10.81
CA ALA A 350 -20.35 -8.48 -11.57
C ALA A 350 -19.68 -7.28 -10.87
N PRO A 351 -19.92 -7.01 -9.57
CA PRO A 351 -19.14 -6.05 -8.80
C PRO A 351 -17.63 -6.29 -8.90
N ALA A 352 -17.17 -7.54 -8.81
CA ALA A 352 -15.75 -7.87 -8.93
C ALA A 352 -15.15 -7.49 -10.29
N LEU A 353 -15.84 -7.82 -11.40
CA LEU A 353 -15.40 -7.44 -12.74
C LEU A 353 -15.42 -5.92 -12.95
N ILE A 354 -16.43 -5.23 -12.43
CA ILE A 354 -16.50 -3.76 -12.51
C ILE A 354 -15.35 -3.15 -11.71
N THR A 355 -15.06 -3.65 -10.50
CA THR A 355 -13.91 -3.23 -9.69
C THR A 355 -12.59 -3.50 -10.39
N LEU A 356 -12.45 -4.64 -11.07
CA LEU A 356 -11.27 -4.93 -11.88
C LEU A 356 -11.06 -3.84 -12.95
N VAL A 357 -12.08 -3.59 -13.77
CA VAL A 357 -11.97 -2.65 -14.90
C VAL A 357 -11.77 -1.22 -14.42
N LEU A 358 -12.64 -0.74 -13.52
CA LEU A 358 -12.59 0.64 -13.03
C LEU A 358 -11.43 0.86 -12.06
N GLY A 359 -10.99 -0.17 -11.33
CA GLY A 359 -9.85 -0.09 -10.41
C GLY A 359 -8.50 0.10 -11.11
N PHE A 360 -8.41 -0.20 -12.41
CA PHE A 360 -7.26 0.15 -13.23
C PHE A 360 -7.34 1.56 -13.83
N ILE A 361 -8.54 2.12 -14.00
CA ILE A 361 -8.77 3.43 -14.62
C ILE A 361 -8.72 4.56 -13.58
N LEU A 362 -9.32 4.33 -12.42
CA LEU A 362 -9.47 5.32 -11.36
C LEU A 362 -8.28 5.30 -10.40
N PRO A 363 -8.05 6.40 -9.64
CA PRO A 363 -6.98 6.46 -8.66
C PRO A 363 -7.01 5.30 -7.67
N ALA A 364 -5.81 4.90 -7.24
CA ALA A 364 -5.56 3.67 -6.51
C ALA A 364 -6.37 3.49 -5.22
N GLN A 365 -6.84 4.58 -4.62
CA GLN A 365 -7.56 4.54 -3.35
C GLN A 365 -9.03 4.14 -3.51
N TYR A 366 -9.59 4.19 -4.72
CA TYR A 366 -11.04 4.07 -4.93
C TYR A 366 -11.54 2.65 -5.21
N PHE A 367 -10.68 1.66 -5.49
CA PHE A 367 -11.14 0.32 -5.90
C PHE A 367 -12.05 -0.36 -4.86
N GLN A 368 -11.76 -0.19 -3.57
CA GLN A 368 -12.59 -0.73 -2.48
C GLN A 368 -13.98 -0.12 -2.51
N MET A 369 -14.05 1.21 -2.66
CA MET A 369 -15.31 1.94 -2.72
C MET A 369 -16.13 1.50 -3.93
N ILE A 370 -15.49 1.29 -5.08
CA ILE A 370 -16.16 0.79 -6.30
C ILE A 370 -16.78 -0.58 -6.02
N PHE A 371 -16.06 -1.50 -5.36
CA PHE A 371 -16.59 -2.83 -5.03
C PHE A 371 -17.82 -2.73 -4.11
N ILE A 372 -17.72 -1.91 -3.07
CA ILE A 372 -18.81 -1.72 -2.09
C ILE A 372 -20.03 -1.09 -2.74
N MET A 373 -19.85 -0.01 -3.51
CA MET A 373 -20.95 0.70 -4.16
C MET A 373 -21.63 -0.14 -5.23
N THR A 374 -20.87 -0.86 -6.06
CA THR A 374 -21.44 -1.70 -7.12
C THR A 374 -22.20 -2.87 -6.53
N LEU A 375 -21.69 -3.50 -5.46
CA LEU A 375 -22.40 -4.54 -4.74
C LEU A 375 -23.67 -3.99 -4.06
N GLY A 376 -23.59 -2.82 -3.42
CA GLY A 376 -24.71 -2.14 -2.76
C GLY A 376 -25.82 -1.73 -3.75
N MET A 377 -25.46 -1.16 -4.89
CA MET A 377 -26.43 -0.81 -5.93
C MET A 377 -27.12 -2.07 -6.47
N ARG A 378 -26.31 -3.10 -6.74
CA ARG A 378 -26.81 -4.37 -7.27
C ARG A 378 -27.75 -5.08 -6.30
N SER A 379 -27.45 -5.01 -5.01
CA SER A 379 -28.27 -5.60 -3.97
C SER A 379 -29.59 -4.89 -3.75
N VAL A 380 -29.56 -3.56 -3.69
CA VAL A 380 -30.77 -2.72 -3.64
C VAL A 380 -31.65 -3.02 -4.85
N TRP A 381 -31.06 -3.17 -6.03
CA TRP A 381 -31.81 -3.54 -7.22
C TRP A 381 -32.47 -4.94 -7.11
N LEU A 382 -31.75 -5.92 -6.55
CA LEU A 382 -32.29 -7.26 -6.30
C LEU A 382 -33.43 -7.24 -5.27
N THR A 383 -33.29 -6.48 -4.18
CA THR A 383 -34.33 -6.39 -3.16
C THR A 383 -35.57 -5.65 -3.69
N MET A 384 -35.39 -4.57 -4.45
CA MET A 384 -36.49 -3.73 -4.95
C MET A 384 -37.26 -4.32 -6.15
N ARG A 385 -36.62 -5.08 -7.04
CA ARG A 385 -37.27 -5.61 -8.26
C ARG A 385 -37.57 -7.10 -8.21
N THR A 386 -36.67 -7.91 -7.67
CA THR A 386 -36.80 -9.38 -7.71
C THR A 386 -37.35 -9.97 -6.42
N LEU A 387 -37.13 -9.32 -5.27
CA LEU A 387 -37.62 -9.79 -3.97
C LEU A 387 -38.83 -8.99 -3.44
N ASN A 388 -39.33 -8.02 -4.21
CA ASN A 388 -40.38 -7.10 -3.77
C ASN A 388 -41.76 -7.78 -3.81
N PRO A 389 -42.55 -7.69 -2.72
CA PRO A 389 -43.88 -8.30 -2.63
C PRO A 389 -44.91 -7.77 -3.64
N ASN A 390 -44.68 -6.61 -4.28
CA ASN A 390 -45.71 -5.89 -5.05
C ASN A 390 -45.65 -6.07 -6.58
N THR A 391 -44.89 -7.03 -7.12
CA THR A 391 -44.92 -7.29 -8.57
C THR A 391 -46.03 -8.29 -8.90
N PRO A 392 -47.12 -7.89 -9.62
CA PRO A 392 -48.07 -8.85 -10.14
C PRO A 392 -47.33 -9.73 -11.14
N ARG A 393 -47.52 -11.05 -11.07
CA ARG A 393 -47.10 -11.96 -12.13
C ARG A 393 -47.82 -11.55 -13.41
N GLN A 394 -47.10 -10.99 -14.38
CA GLN A 394 -47.53 -11.00 -15.78
C GLN A 394 -47.13 -12.33 -16.40
#